data_AF-A0A4Q1AWX6-F1
#
_entry.id   AF-A0A4Q1AWX6-F1
#
_cell.length_a   1.000
_cell.length_b   1.000
_cell.length_c   1.000
_cell.angle_alpha   90.00
_cell.angle_beta   90.00
_cell.angle_gamma   90.00
#
_symmetry.space_group_name_H-M   'P 1'
#
loop_
_entity.id
_entity.type
_entity.pdbx_description
1 polymer ?
#
loop_
_entity_poly.entity_id
_entity_poly.type
_entity_poly.pdbx_seq_one_letter_code
_entity_poly.pdbx_strand_id
1 'polypeptide(L)' 'MSENEKKEEISFEEKVEKAKELLEALSNPDITLSDSLDVYKKGIKELDEAQKLLDEAKLIFTQKEKSTEEPF' A
#
# COMPACT_ATOMS: atom_id res chain seq x y z
N MET A 1 8.08 31.34 -3.50
CA MET A 1 6.96 30.54 -4.02
C MET A 1 7.52 29.15 -4.32
N SER A 2 8.21 28.51 -3.38
CA SER A 2 7.69 27.83 -2.18
C SER A 2 6.91 26.57 -2.55
N GLU A 3 7.58 25.43 -2.31
CA GLU A 3 7.04 24.08 -2.05
C GLU A 3 6.23 23.48 -3.20
N ASN A 4 6.92 22.87 -4.16
CA ASN A 4 7.14 21.42 -4.15
C ASN A 4 5.79 20.68 -4.20
N GLU A 5 5.30 20.49 -5.42
CA GLU A 5 4.27 19.51 -5.78
C GLU A 5 4.78 18.09 -5.47
N LYS A 6 4.96 17.77 -4.18
CA LYS A 6 4.93 16.39 -3.72
C LYS A 6 3.49 15.94 -3.88
N LYS A 7 3.19 15.44 -5.07
CA LYS A 7 2.24 14.35 -5.23
C LYS A 7 2.68 13.33 -4.19
N GLU A 8 1.99 13.27 -3.05
CA GLU A 8 2.27 12.30 -2.00
C GLU A 8 2.01 10.92 -2.62
N GLU A 9 3.04 10.33 -3.22
CA GLU A 9 3.12 8.89 -3.38
C GLU A 9 3.14 8.33 -1.96
N ILE A 10 1.94 8.06 -1.45
CA ILE A 10 1.74 7.37 -0.17
C ILE A 10 2.60 6.11 -0.23
N SER A 11 3.54 6.00 0.70
CA SER A 11 4.54 4.92 0.69
C SER A 11 3.90 3.57 1.03
N PHE A 12 4.57 2.47 0.67
CA PHE A 12 4.13 1.11 1.03
C PHE A 12 3.83 0.99 2.54
N GLU A 13 4.71 1.53 3.37
CA GLU A 13 4.59 1.46 4.84
C GLU A 13 3.34 2.20 5.33
N GLU A 14 3.08 3.41 4.82
CA GLU A 14 1.89 4.19 5.16
C GLU A 14 0.59 3.51 4.72
N LYS A 15 0.58 2.81 3.58
CA LYS A 15 -0.59 2.03 3.13
C LYS A 15 -0.88 0.85 4.05
N VAL A 16 0.18 0.15 4.47
CA VAL A 16 0.06 -0.96 5.42
C VAL A 16 -0.42 -0.46 6.79
N GLU A 17 0.08 0.69 7.23
CA GLU A 17 -0.35 1.33 8.48
C GLU A 17 -1.83 1.72 8.42
N LYS A 18 -2.28 2.41 7.38
CA LYS A 18 -3.69 2.73 7.14
C LYS A 18 -4.58 1.49 7.09
N ALA A 19 -4.12 0.42 6.45
CA ALA A 19 -4.86 -0.84 6.42
C ALA A 19 -5.02 -1.46 7.82
N LYS A 20 -3.98 -1.37 8.68
CA LYS A 20 -4.04 -1.82 10.07
C LYS A 20 -5.03 -0.98 10.89
N GLU A 21 -4.99 0.35 10.77
CA GLU A 21 -5.94 1.23 11.44
C GLU A 21 -7.38 0.92 11.06
N LEU A 22 -7.64 0.66 9.77
CA LEU A 22 -8.96 0.27 9.28
C LEU A 22 -9.40 -1.09 9.85
N LEU A 23 -8.50 -2.06 9.97
CA LEU A 23 -8.78 -3.34 10.63
C LEU A 23 -9.07 -3.19 12.12
N GLU A 24 -8.34 -2.32 12.82
CA GLU A 24 -8.62 -2.00 14.22
C GLU A 24 -9.99 -1.33 14.39
N ALA A 25 -10.38 -0.45 13.47
CA ALA A 25 -11.71 0.14 13.46
C ALA A 25 -12.84 -0.89 13.32
N LEU A 26 -12.61 -2.03 12.64
CA LEU A 26 -13.57 -3.14 12.58
C LEU A 26 -13.70 -3.91 13.90
N SER A 27 -12.75 -3.73 14.82
CA SER A 27 -12.80 -4.33 16.16
C SER A 27 -13.65 -3.51 17.12
N ASN A 28 -14.09 -2.31 16.72
CA ASN A 28 -14.97 -1.46 17.51
C ASN A 28 -16.40 -2.07 17.53
N PRO A 29 -16.95 -2.45 18.70
CA PRO A 29 -18.30 -3.02 18.81
C PRO A 29 -19.42 -2.02 18.45
N ASP A 30 -19.14 -0.72 18.44
CA ASP A 30 -20.11 0.33 18.11
C ASP A 30 -20.20 0.62 16.59
N ILE A 31 -19.40 -0.06 15.76
CA ILE A 31 -19.44 0.13 14.30
C ILE A 31 -20.75 -0.44 13.73
N THR A 32 -21.40 0.32 12.85
CA THR A 32 -22.58 -0.18 12.15
C THR A 32 -22.17 -1.19 11.08
N LEU A 33 -23.08 -2.10 10.70
CA LEU A 33 -22.81 -3.06 9.62
C LEU A 33 -22.49 -2.39 8.28
N SER A 34 -23.08 -1.22 8.01
CA SER A 34 -22.80 -0.47 6.78
C SER A 34 -21.37 0.09 6.82
N ASP A 35 -21.00 0.69 7.95
CA ASP A 35 -19.67 1.28 8.12
C ASP A 35 -18.59 0.20 8.13
N SER A 36 -18.86 -0.98 8.71
CA SER A 36 -17.91 -2.09 8.71
C SER A 36 -17.63 -2.63 7.30
N LEU A 37 -18.63 -2.67 6.42
CA LEU A 37 -18.43 -3.02 5.02
C LEU A 37 -17.62 -1.97 4.27
N ASP A 38 -17.82 -0.69 4.55
CA ASP A 38 -17.08 0.40 3.90
C ASP A 38 -15.63 0.46 4.39
N VAL A 39 -15.39 0.30 5.69
CA VAL A 39 -14.06 0.19 6.29
C VAL A 39 -13.32 -1.02 5.75
N TYR A 40 -13.98 -2.18 5.67
CA TYR A 40 -13.40 -3.38 5.09
C TYR A 40 -12.97 -3.18 3.63
N LYS A 41 -13.86 -2.63 2.79
CA LYS A 41 -13.52 -2.35 1.37
C LYS A 41 -12.34 -1.39 1.23
N LYS A 42 -12.27 -0.36 2.08
CA LYS A 42 -11.15 0.58 2.10
C LYS A 42 -9.86 -0.11 2.53
N GLY A 43 -9.90 -0.95 3.56
CA GLY A 43 -8.73 -1.70 4.04
C GLY A 43 -8.17 -2.65 2.98
N ILE A 44 -9.04 -3.39 2.29
CA ILE A 44 -8.64 -4.25 1.16
C ILE A 44 -7.99 -3.44 0.05
N LYS A 45 -8.54 -2.27 -0.30
CA LYS A 45 -7.98 -1.41 -1.34
C LYS A 45 -6.57 -0.91 -0.99
N GLU A 46 -6.34 -0.49 0.26
CA GLU A 46 -5.00 -0.06 0.69
C GLU A 46 -3.99 -1.22 0.65
N LEU A 47 -4.41 -2.43 1.05
CA LEU A 47 -3.56 -3.64 0.95
C LEU A 47 -3.24 -4.02 -0.50
N ASP A 48 -4.22 -3.93 -1.41
CA ASP A 48 -4.01 -4.19 -2.84
C ASP A 48 -3.02 -3.20 -3.46
N GLU A 49 -3.10 -1.93 -3.08
CA GLU A 49 -2.17 -0.90 -3.55
C GLU A 49 -0.76 -1.10 -2.96
N ALA A 50 -0.65 -1.47 -1.69
CA ALA A 50 0.62 -1.84 -1.07
C ALA A 50 1.24 -3.07 -1.77
N GLN A 51 0.43 -4.09 -2.08
CA GLN A 51 0.88 -5.30 -2.77
C GLN A 51 1.46 -4.97 -4.16
N LYS A 52 0.80 -4.09 -4.92
CA LYS A 52 1.32 -3.62 -6.23
C LYS A 52 2.68 -2.94 -6.11
N LEU A 53 2.84 -2.03 -5.14
CA LEU A 53 4.12 -1.36 -4.90
C LEU A 53 5.23 -2.37 -4.58
N LEU A 54 4.93 -3.39 -3.80
CA LEU A 54 5.89 -4.45 -3.46
C LEU A 54 6.25 -5.30 -4.68
N ASP A 55 5.27 -5.65 -5.51
CA ASP A 55 5.50 -6.46 -6.71
C ASP A 55 6.29 -5.69 -7.77
N GLU A 56 6.03 -4.39 -7.94
CA GLU A 56 6.82 -3.50 -8.79
C GLU A 56 8.27 -3.40 -8.29
N ALA A 57 8.48 -3.23 -6.98
CA ALA A 57 9.82 -3.17 -6.39
C ALA A 57 10.59 -4.49 -6.60
N LYS A 58 9.93 -5.64 -6.41
CA LYS A 58 10.50 -6.97 -6.70
C LYS A 58 10.87 -7.12 -8.17
N LEU A 59 9.99 -6.70 -9.08
CA LEU A 59 10.22 -6.79 -10.51
C LEU A 59 11.44 -5.97 -10.95
N ILE A 60 11.58 -4.74 -10.43
CA ILE A 60 12.73 -3.87 -10.69
C ILE A 60 14.02 -4.53 -10.16
N PHE A 61 13.97 -5.11 -8.96
CA PHE A 61 15.11 -5.81 -8.37
C PHE A 61 15.55 -7.00 -9.22
N THR A 62 14.63 -7.89 -9.61
CA THR A 62 14.93 -9.07 -10.45
C THR A 62 15.43 -8.69 -11.85
N GLN A 63 14.92 -7.61 -12.45
CA GLN A 63 15.44 -7.13 -13.73
C GLN A 63 16.88 -6.60 -13.62
N LYS A 64 17.20 -5.86 -12.55
CA LYS A 64 18.56 -5.40 -12.29
C LYS A 64 19.53 -6.57 -12.11
N GLU A 65 19.15 -7.61 -11.36
CA GLU A 65 20.01 -8.80 -11.21
C GLU A 65 20.29 -9.47 -12.55
N LYS A 66 19.27 -9.70 -13.41
CA LYS A 66 19.48 -10.30 -14.73
C LYS A 66 20.36 -9.46 -15.67
N SER A 67 20.27 -8.13 -15.62
CA SER A 67 21.13 -7.25 -16.42
C SER A 67 22.57 -7.17 -15.91
N THR A 68 22.85 -7.63 -14.68
CA THR A 68 24.21 -7.65 -14.11
C THR A 68 24.89 -9.01 -14.31
N GLU A 69 24.15 -10.04 -14.75
CA GLU A 69 24.63 -11.40 -15.02
C GLU A 69 24.88 -11.70 -16.51
N GLU A 70 24.97 -10.70 -17.40
CA GLU A 70 25.53 -10.90 -18.75
C GLU A 70 27.05 -10.66 -18.73
N PRO A 71 27.89 -11.71 -18.56
CA PRO A 71 29.30 -11.60 -18.91
C PRO A 71 29.42 -11.59 -20.43
N PHE A 72 30.28 -10.70 -20.93
CA PHE A 72 30.87 -10.78 -22.26
C PHE A 72 31.43 -12.16 -22.57
#